data_AF-A0A3N5TYC1-F1
#
_entry.id   AF-A0A3N5TYC1-F1
#
_cell.length_a   1.000
_cell.length_b   1.000
_cell.length_c   1.000
_cell.angle_alpha   90.00
_cell.angle_beta   90.00
_cell.angle_gamma   90.00
#
_symmetry.space_group_name_H-M   'P 1'
#
loop_
_entity.id
_entity.type
_entity.pdbx_description
1 polymer ?
#
loop_
_entity_poly.entity_id
_entity_poly.type
_entity_poly.pdbx_seq_one_letter_code
_entity_poly.pdbx_strand_id
1 'polypeptide(L)' 'MRLWSLHPGYLDAKGLVALWREGLLARAVLKGQTQGYQHHPQLERFQRCSKPVVAIEVYLRAVYDESRKRGYRFDAG' A
#
# COMPACT_ATOMS: atom_id res chain seq x y z
N MET A 1 2.35 -7.72 6.78
CA MET A 1 2.49 -7.05 5.48
C MET A 1 2.18 -7.97 4.32
N ARG A 2 1.11 -7.68 3.58
CA ARG A 2 0.80 -8.31 2.30
C ARG A 2 0.31 -7.26 1.30
N LEU A 3 1.08 -7.07 0.24
CA LEU A 3 0.79 -6.20 -0.89
C LEU A 3 0.48 -7.07 -2.10
N TRP A 4 -0.71 -6.92 -2.67
CA TRP A 4 -1.12 -7.65 -3.86
C TRP A 4 -0.68 -6.94 -5.13
N SER A 5 -0.39 -7.71 -6.18
CA SER A 5 -0.20 -7.19 -7.54
C SER A 5 -1.49 -7.19 -8.36
N LEU A 6 -2.57 -7.77 -7.82
CA LEU A 6 -3.90 -7.73 -8.42
C LEU A 6 -4.47 -6.31 -8.37
N HIS A 7 -5.28 -5.95 -9.36
CA HIS A 7 -6.02 -4.70 -9.33
C HIS A 7 -6.97 -4.70 -8.10
N PRO A 8 -7.04 -3.60 -7.31
CA PRO A 8 -7.88 -3.52 -6.10
C PRO A 8 -9.36 -3.85 -6.34
N GLY A 9 -9.83 -3.61 -7.58
CA GLY A 9 -11.14 -4.03 -8.10
C GLY A 9 -11.52 -5.49 -7.85
N TYR A 10 -10.55 -6.40 -7.78
CA TYR A 10 -10.79 -7.83 -7.57
C TYR A 10 -10.76 -8.25 -6.09
N LEU A 11 -10.47 -7.33 -5.17
CA LEU A 11 -10.48 -7.63 -3.74
C LEU A 11 -11.89 -7.51 -3.19
N ASP A 12 -12.22 -8.36 -2.22
CA ASP A 12 -13.41 -8.19 -1.39
C ASP A 12 -13.22 -7.00 -0.43
N ALA A 13 -14.27 -6.65 0.32
CA ALA A 13 -14.23 -5.53 1.26
C ALA A 13 -13.11 -5.70 2.31
N LYS A 14 -12.95 -6.92 2.86
CA LYS A 14 -11.93 -7.21 3.87
C LYS A 14 -10.52 -7.13 3.28
N GLY A 15 -10.33 -7.68 2.07
CA GLY A 15 -9.10 -7.56 1.32
C GLY A 15 -8.74 -6.11 1.06
N LEU A 16 -9.66 -5.29 0.56
CA LEU A 16 -9.39 -3.89 0.26
C LEU A 16 -8.95 -3.09 1.52
N VAL A 17 -9.64 -3.30 2.65
CA VAL A 17 -9.28 -2.67 3.93
C VAL A 17 -7.92 -3.16 4.44
N ALA A 18 -7.64 -4.46 4.34
CA ALA A 18 -6.35 -5.03 4.73
C ALA A 18 -5.21 -4.48 3.85
N LEU A 19 -5.44 -4.36 2.54
CA LEU A 19 -4.46 -3.81 1.60
C LEU A 19 -4.11 -2.37 1.94
N TRP A 20 -5.12 -1.57 2.28
CA TRP A 20 -4.93 -0.19 2.69
C TRP A 20 -4.01 -0.09 3.90
N ARG A 21 -4.32 -0.81 4.98
CA ARG A 21 -3.53 -0.80 6.23
C ARG A 21 -2.10 -1.28 6.01
N GLU A 22 -1.91 -2.36 5.27
CA GLU A 22 -0.59 -2.92 4.99
C GLU A 22 0.23 -2.04 4.02
N GLY A 23 -0.44 -1.35 3.09
CA GLY A 23 0.17 -0.34 2.24
C GLY A 23 0.63 0.89 3.02
N LEU A 24 -0.14 1.35 4.01
CA LEU A 24 0.28 2.42 4.90
C LEU A 24 1.49 2.03 5.75
N LEU A 25 1.52 0.79 6.24
CA LEU A 25 2.70 0.23 6.92
C LEU A 25 3.91 0.21 5.97
N ALA A 26 3.73 -0.24 4.72
CA ALA A 26 4.79 -0.22 3.71
C ALA A 26 5.34 1.19 3.46
N ARG A 27 4.46 2.20 3.39
CA ARG A 27 4.85 3.61 3.29
C ARG A 27 5.68 4.06 4.50
N ALA A 28 5.27 3.70 5.71
CA ALA A 28 6.01 4.03 6.93
C ALA A 28 7.39 3.36 6.95
N VAL A 29 7.49 2.09 6.55
CA VAL A 29 8.76 1.36 6.43
C VAL A 29 9.69 2.05 5.43
N LEU A 30 9.18 2.41 4.24
CA LEU A 30 9.97 3.08 3.21
C LEU A 30 10.36 4.52 3.58
N LYS A 31 9.64 5.15 4.50
CA LYS A 31 10.00 6.45 5.12
C LYS A 31 10.97 6.31 6.30
N GLY A 32 11.39 5.09 6.67
CA GLY A 32 12.27 4.85 7.82
C GLY A 32 11.60 5.08 9.17
N GLN A 33 10.26 5.07 9.23
CA GLN A 33 9.48 5.37 10.44
C GLN A 33 9.21 4.13 11.31
N THR A 34 9.73 2.96 10.92
CA THR A 34 9.48 1.70 11.61
C THR A 34 10.80 0.97 11.91
N GLN A 35 10.84 0.26 13.03
CA GLN A 35 11.94 -0.66 13.34
C GLN A 35 11.72 -2.05 12.74
N GLY A 36 10.46 -2.49 12.63
CA GLY A 36 10.09 -3.77 12.01
C GLY A 36 9.86 -3.67 10.50
N TYR A 37 9.85 -4.83 9.84
CA TYR A 37 9.51 -5.01 8.41
C TYR A 37 10.46 -4.37 7.38
N GLN A 38 11.62 -3.85 7.81
CA GLN A 38 12.58 -3.18 6.92
C GLN A 38 13.09 -4.07 5.77
N HIS A 39 13.24 -5.37 6.02
CA HIS A 39 13.71 -6.37 5.05
C HIS A 39 12.58 -7.23 4.48
N HIS A 40 11.35 -6.70 4.44
CA HIS A 40 10.22 -7.48 3.94
C HIS A 40 10.35 -7.73 2.42
N PRO A 41 10.31 -8.98 1.93
CA PRO A 41 10.59 -9.30 0.51
C PRO A 41 9.69 -8.55 -0.49
N GLN A 42 8.43 -8.28 -0.12
CA GLN A 42 7.51 -7.54 -1.00
C GLN A 42 7.86 -6.04 -1.13
N LEU A 43 8.69 -5.49 -0.25
CA LEU A 43 9.16 -4.10 -0.37
C LEU A 43 10.30 -3.97 -1.37
N GLU A 44 11.02 -5.06 -1.69
CA GLU A 44 12.12 -5.04 -2.65
C GLU A 44 11.69 -4.43 -3.99
N ARG A 45 10.48 -4.74 -4.46
CA ARG A 45 9.95 -4.19 -5.73
C ARG A 45 9.82 -2.67 -5.71
N PHE A 46 9.58 -2.07 -4.54
CA PHE A 46 9.53 -0.61 -4.37
C PHE A 46 10.91 -0.04 -4.12
N GLN A 47 11.76 -0.71 -3.34
CA GLN A 47 13.14 -0.30 -3.06
C GLN A 47 14.01 -0.27 -4.32
N ARG A 48 13.72 -1.13 -5.31
CA ARG A 48 14.38 -1.13 -6.62
C ARG A 48 13.92 0.01 -7.54
N CYS A 49 12.84 0.73 -7.20
CA CYS A 49 12.47 1.94 -7.93
C CYS A 49 13.40 3.10 -7.58
N SER A 50 13.63 4.02 -8.52
CA SER A 50 14.44 5.23 -8.27
C SER A 50 13.90 6.12 -7.16
N LYS A 51 12.58 6.06 -6.91
CA LYS A 51 11.90 6.80 -5.83
C LYS A 51 10.96 5.85 -5.07
N PRO A 52 11.46 5.06 -4.09
CA PRO A 52 10.67 4.04 -3.41
C PRO A 52 9.41 4.56 -2.72
N VAL A 53 9.51 5.72 -2.05
CA VAL A 53 8.38 6.35 -1.36
C VAL A 53 7.30 6.80 -2.36
N VAL A 54 7.70 7.36 -3.49
CA VAL A 54 6.75 7.77 -4.55
C VAL A 54 6.06 6.53 -5.14
N ALA A 55 6.80 5.44 -5.35
CA ALA A 55 6.24 4.20 -5.89
C ALA A 55 5.13 3.62 -4.98
N ILE A 56 5.34 3.60 -3.66
CA ILE A 56 4.29 3.15 -2.72
C ILE A 56 3.13 4.13 -2.61
N GLU A 57 3.36 5.44 -2.76
CA GLU A 57 2.29 6.45 -2.78
C GLU A 57 1.40 6.33 -4.02
N VAL A 58 1.98 6.05 -5.20
CA VAL A 58 1.20 5.72 -6.41
C VAL A 58 0.39 4.45 -6.22
N TYR A 59 0.98 3.42 -5.61
CA TYR A 59 0.27 2.19 -5.28
C TYR A 59 -0.92 2.43 -4.35
N LEU A 60 -0.71 3.18 -3.26
CA LEU A 60 -1.77 3.56 -2.33
C LEU A 60 -2.85 4.40 -3.02
N ARG A 61 -2.48 5.26 -3.97
CA ARG A 61 -3.45 6.05 -4.71
C ARG A 61 -4.44 5.18 -5.48
N ALA A 62 -3.96 4.11 -6.13
CA ALA A 62 -4.84 3.18 -6.83
C ALA A 62 -5.82 2.46 -5.87
N VAL A 63 -5.35 2.11 -4.66
CA VAL A 63 -6.22 1.50 -3.62
C VAL A 63 -7.26 2.50 -3.10
N TYR A 64 -6.85 3.76 -2.90
CA TYR A 64 -7.73 4.85 -2.48
C TYR A 64 -8.81 5.16 -3.52
N ASP A 65 -8.43 5.21 -4.80
CA ASP A 65 -9.40 5.47 -5.87
C ASP A 65 -10.44 4.34 -5.96
N GLU A 66 -10.03 3.08 -5.74
CA GLU A 66 -10.98 1.97 -5.63
C GLU A 66 -11.88 2.09 -4.39
N SER A 67 -11.33 2.50 -3.24
CA SER A 67 -12.14 2.69 -2.03
C SER A 67 -13.22 3.75 -2.26
N ARG A 68 -12.88 4.84 -2.95
CA ARG A 68 -13.83 5.91 -3.30
C ARG A 68 -14.93 5.42 -4.24
N LYS A 69 -14.58 4.64 -5.27
CA LYS A 69 -15.56 4.05 -6.20
C LYS A 69 -16.62 3.21 -5.47
N ARG A 70 -16.23 2.56 -4.37
CA ARG A 70 -17.10 1.71 -3.55
C ARG A 70 -17.77 2.44 -2.37
N GLY A 71 -17.55 3.76 -2.23
CA GLY A 71 -18.14 4.56 -1.16
C GLY A 71 -17.43 4.45 0.21
N TYR A 72 -16.24 3.85 0.28
CA TYR A 72 -15.44 3.82 1.50
C TYR A 72 -14.70 5.14 1.73
N ARG A 73 -14.52 5.49 3.00
CA ARG A 73 -13.81 6.69 3.46
C ARG A 73 -12.45 6.33 4.05
N PHE A 74 -11.50 5.98 3.19
CA PHE A 74 -10.11 5.84 3.63
C PHE A 74 -9.51 7.21 3.86
N ASP A 75 -8.67 7.33 4.89
CA ASP A 75 -7.95 8.57 5.19
C ASP A 75 -6.70 8.68 4.32
N ALA A 76 -6.67 9.65 3.39
CA ALA A 76 -5.55 9.83 2.49
C ALA A 76 -4.30 10.42 3.17
N GLY A 77 -4.43 10.90 4.42
CA GLY A 77 -3.41 11.70 5.10
C GLY A 77 -3.46 13.18 4.74
#